data_AF-W0AI79-F1
#
_entry.id   AF-W0AI79-F1
#
_cell.length_a   1.000
_cell.length_b   1.000
_cell.length_c   1.000
_cell.angle_alpha   90.00
_cell.angle_beta   90.00
_cell.angle_gamma   90.00
#
_symmetry.space_group_name_H-M   'P 1'
#
loop_
_entity.id
_entity.type
_entity.pdbx_description
1 polymer ?
#
loop_
_entity_poly.entity_id
_entity_poly.type
_entity_poly.pdbx_seq_one_letter_code
_entity_poly.pdbx_strand_id
1 'polypeptide(L)'
;MDDDAPPRRRLMAEVDLALDAGDADPGRRRRQDVEAARLGLTGAEIDAARAGRSFDARAAAAIALALACRSGDRAAIKVAAIRADHAGLGAAARRAIRDAAARRAIPTACAAPAEAATRTGTTRH
;
A
#
# COMPACT_ATOMS: atom_id res chain seq x y z
N MET A 1 -11.24 -22.47 -7.13
CA MET A 1 -12.31 -21.45 -7.03
C MET A 1 -12.32 -21.07 -5.56
N ASP A 2 -11.37 -20.23 -5.13
CA ASP A 2 -11.18 -19.88 -3.72
C ASP A 2 -10.82 -18.39 -3.59
N ASP A 3 -11.23 -17.59 -4.57
CA ASP A 3 -10.83 -16.19 -4.63
C ASP A 3 -11.60 -15.30 -3.62
N ASP A 4 -12.76 -15.76 -3.11
CA ASP A 4 -13.69 -14.97 -2.28
C ASP A 4 -13.79 -15.43 -0.81
N ALA A 5 -12.82 -16.22 -0.31
CA ALA A 5 -12.85 -16.69 1.07
C ALA A 5 -12.86 -15.51 2.06
N PRO A 6 -13.68 -15.55 3.14
CA PRO A 6 -13.85 -14.44 4.08
C PRO A 6 -12.53 -13.85 4.63
N PRO A 7 -11.50 -14.65 4.94
CA PRO A 7 -10.19 -14.13 5.36
C PRO A 7 -9.52 -13.22 4.33
N ARG A 8 -9.69 -13.50 3.03
CA ARG A 8 -9.11 -12.69 1.96
C ARG A 8 -9.86 -11.39 1.75
N ARG A 9 -11.19 -11.39 1.88
CA ARG A 9 -11.99 -10.16 1.76
C ARG A 9 -11.65 -9.17 2.88
N ARG A 10 -11.49 -9.67 4.11
CA ARG A 10 -11.02 -8.87 5.25
C ARG A 10 -9.64 -8.26 4.98
N LEU A 11 -8.68 -9.08 4.54
CA LEU A 11 -7.33 -8.64 4.18
C LEU A 11 -7.35 -7.53 3.12
N MET A 12 -8.16 -7.68 2.07
CA MET A 12 -8.26 -6.68 1.02
C MET A 12 -8.94 -5.40 1.48
N ALA A 13 -9.90 -5.47 2.41
CA ALA A 13 -10.51 -4.29 3.01
C ALA A 13 -9.49 -3.44 3.78
N GLU A 14 -8.61 -4.06 4.57
CA GLU A 14 -7.51 -3.36 5.24
C GLU A 14 -6.54 -2.71 4.24
N VAL A 15 -6.21 -3.42 3.15
CA VAL A 15 -5.37 -2.88 2.07
C VAL A 15 -6.02 -1.67 1.39
N ASP A 16 -7.31 -1.76 1.06
CA ASP A 16 -8.03 -0.66 0.42
C ASP A 16 -8.13 0.56 1.35
N LEU A 17 -8.41 0.36 2.64
CA LEU A 17 -8.42 1.42 3.66
C LEU A 17 -7.07 2.15 3.73
N ALA A 18 -5.94 1.40 3.69
CA ALA A 18 -4.61 1.99 3.71
C ALA A 18 -4.29 2.77 2.43
N LEU A 19 -4.64 2.22 1.27
CA LEU A 19 -4.39 2.88 -0.02
C LEU A 19 -5.21 4.17 -0.18
N ASP A 20 -6.42 4.18 0.39
CA ASP A 20 -7.38 5.28 0.30
C ASP A 20 -7.33 6.26 1.48
N ALA A 21 -6.36 6.11 2.39
CA ALA A 21 -6.26 6.92 3.61
C ALA A 21 -6.18 8.44 3.37
N GLY A 22 -5.69 8.86 2.20
CA GLY A 22 -5.60 10.26 1.78
C GLY A 22 -6.82 10.78 1.02
N ASP A 23 -7.83 9.94 0.76
CA ASP A 23 -9.04 10.36 0.05
C ASP A 23 -9.88 11.29 0.95
N ALA A 24 -10.25 12.46 0.43
CA ALA A 24 -10.99 13.47 1.19
C ALA A 24 -12.51 13.27 1.11
N ASP A 25 -13.03 12.36 0.27
CA ASP A 25 -14.48 12.17 0.13
C ASP A 25 -15.09 11.50 1.37
N PRO A 26 -15.92 12.21 2.16
CA PRO A 26 -16.56 11.65 3.34
C PRO A 26 -17.55 10.52 2.99
N GLY A 27 -18.18 10.60 1.81
CA GLY A 27 -19.14 9.60 1.35
C GLY A 27 -18.47 8.25 1.12
N ARG A 28 -17.33 8.25 0.44
CA ARG A 28 -16.49 7.08 0.22
C ARG A 28 -15.91 6.53 1.51
N ARG A 29 -15.41 7.37 2.42
CA ARG A 29 -14.91 6.92 3.74
C ARG A 29 -15.99 6.17 4.50
N ARG A 30 -17.19 6.73 4.62
CA ARG A 30 -18.31 6.07 5.30
C ARG A 30 -18.69 4.73 4.67
N ARG A 31 -18.67 4.63 3.33
CA ARG A 31 -18.95 3.36 2.63
C ARG A 31 -17.89 2.30 2.93
N GLN A 32 -16.62 2.69 2.98
CA GLN A 32 -15.53 1.79 3.35
C GLN A 32 -15.66 1.31 4.80
N ASP A 33 -15.98 2.21 5.74
CA ASP A 33 -16.12 1.85 7.14
C ASP A 33 -17.27 0.85 7.35
N VAL A 34 -18.41 1.06 6.67
CA VAL A 34 -19.56 0.13 6.71
C VAL A 34 -19.17 -1.22 6.12
N GLU A 35 -18.45 -1.26 5.01
CA GLU A 35 -18.05 -2.52 4.38
C GLU A 35 -16.99 -3.27 5.22
N ALA A 36 -16.02 -2.55 5.78
CA ALA A 36 -15.03 -3.12 6.70
C ALA A 36 -15.68 -3.69 7.96
N ALA A 37 -16.66 -2.97 8.53
CA ALA A 37 -17.43 -3.46 9.68
C ALA A 37 -18.21 -4.74 9.34
N ARG A 38 -18.80 -4.85 8.14
CA ARG A 38 -19.48 -6.08 7.67
C ARG A 38 -18.52 -7.26 7.53
N LEU A 39 -17.25 -7.01 7.27
CA LEU A 39 -16.18 -8.01 7.23
C LEU A 39 -15.58 -8.30 8.61
N GLY A 40 -16.15 -7.71 9.67
CA GLY A 40 -15.78 -7.94 11.06
C GLY A 40 -14.56 -7.15 11.54
N LEU A 41 -14.17 -6.07 10.84
CA LEU A 41 -13.17 -5.14 11.36
C LEU A 41 -13.81 -4.24 12.42
N THR A 42 -13.08 -4.01 13.50
CA THR A 42 -13.41 -3.01 14.51
C THR A 42 -12.97 -1.61 14.07
N GLY A 43 -13.51 -0.57 14.72
CA GLY A 43 -13.07 0.81 14.47
C GLY A 43 -11.55 1.00 14.64
N ALA A 44 -10.96 0.38 15.67
CA ALA A 44 -9.52 0.44 15.90
C ALA A 44 -8.70 -0.22 14.78
N GLU A 45 -9.18 -1.33 14.21
CA GLU A 45 -8.53 -1.97 13.05
C GLU A 45 -8.67 -1.13 11.79
N ILE A 46 -9.83 -0.49 11.58
CA ILE A 46 -10.05 0.45 10.47
C ILE A 46 -9.09 1.64 10.57
N ASP A 47 -8.96 2.24 11.75
CA ASP A 47 -8.05 3.37 12.00
C ASP A 47 -6.59 2.96 11.82
N ALA A 48 -6.21 1.76 12.31
CA ALA A 48 -4.88 1.22 12.11
C ALA A 48 -4.57 1.04 10.61
N ALA A 49 -5.49 0.43 9.86
CA ALA A 49 -5.34 0.21 8.42
C ALA A 49 -5.17 1.53 7.67
N ARG A 50 -5.98 2.54 7.97
CA ARG A 50 -5.82 3.90 7.40
C ARG A 50 -4.48 4.53 7.76
N ALA A 51 -3.95 4.27 8.94
CA ALA A 51 -2.61 4.70 9.34
C ALA A 51 -1.47 3.88 8.71
N GLY A 52 -1.78 2.93 7.81
CA GLY A 52 -0.81 2.05 7.16
C GLY A 52 -0.29 0.93 8.06
N ARG A 53 -1.02 0.56 9.11
CA ARG A 53 -0.66 -0.46 10.10
C ARG A 53 -1.74 -1.52 10.22
N SER A 54 -1.41 -2.67 10.81
CA SER A 54 -2.41 -3.67 11.23
C SER A 54 -1.89 -4.45 12.43
N PHE A 55 -2.79 -5.01 13.22
CA PHE A 55 -2.46 -5.89 14.34
C PHE A 55 -2.15 -7.32 13.87
N ASP A 56 -2.65 -7.72 12.70
CA ASP A 56 -2.34 -9.01 12.08
C ASP A 56 -1.06 -8.90 11.23
N ALA A 57 -0.11 -9.80 11.44
CA ALA A 57 1.20 -9.74 10.78
C ALA A 57 1.07 -9.93 9.25
N ARG A 58 0.11 -10.74 8.81
CA ARG A 58 -0.15 -10.97 7.38
C ARG A 58 -0.79 -9.74 6.74
N ALA A 59 -1.74 -9.10 7.41
CA ALA A 59 -2.33 -7.84 6.97
C ALA A 59 -1.33 -6.69 6.98
N ALA A 60 -0.48 -6.58 8.00
CA ALA A 60 0.58 -5.59 8.05
C ALA A 60 1.57 -5.74 6.87
N ALA A 61 1.95 -6.98 6.53
CA ALA A 61 2.79 -7.25 5.36
C ALA A 61 2.09 -6.92 4.04
N ALA A 62 0.78 -7.20 3.93
CA ALA A 62 -0.04 -6.86 2.77
C ALA A 62 -0.15 -5.34 2.55
N ILE A 63 -0.43 -4.59 3.62
CA ILE A 63 -0.51 -3.12 3.60
C ILE A 63 0.85 -2.53 3.20
N ALA A 64 1.95 -3.03 3.78
CA ALA A 64 3.29 -2.57 3.43
C ALA A 64 3.60 -2.78 1.94
N LEU A 65 3.25 -3.95 1.39
CA LEU A 65 3.40 -4.23 -0.04
C LEU A 65 2.54 -3.29 -0.90
N ALA A 66 1.28 -3.07 -0.50
CA ALA A 66 0.36 -2.19 -1.22
C ALA A 66 0.90 -0.76 -1.29
N LEU A 67 1.33 -0.21 -0.15
CA LEU A 67 1.85 1.15 -0.06
C LEU A 67 3.17 1.31 -0.83
N ALA A 68 4.07 0.32 -0.78
CA ALA A 68 5.30 0.33 -1.57
C ALA A 68 5.01 0.27 -3.08
N CYS A 69 4.03 -0.53 -3.50
CA CYS A 69 3.60 -0.58 -4.90
C CYS A 69 2.93 0.73 -5.34
N ARG A 70 2.16 1.37 -4.46
CA ARG A 70 1.52 2.67 -4.72
C ARG A 70 2.54 3.79 -4.89
N SER A 71 3.64 3.77 -4.13
CA SER A 71 4.72 4.77 -4.24
C SER A 71 5.65 4.53 -5.43
N GLY A 72 5.72 3.29 -5.94
CA GLY A 72 6.63 2.91 -7.03
C GLY A 72 8.09 2.75 -6.62
N ASP A 73 8.41 2.82 -5.32
CA ASP A 73 9.77 2.63 -4.81
C ASP A 73 10.20 1.16 -4.95
N ARG A 74 11.10 0.89 -5.89
CA ARG A 74 11.58 -0.48 -6.19
C ARG A 74 12.27 -1.15 -5.00
N ALA A 75 13.00 -0.40 -4.17
CA ALA A 75 13.68 -0.96 -3.01
C ALA A 75 12.65 -1.34 -1.94
N ALA A 76 11.71 -0.46 -1.66
CA ALA A 76 10.60 -0.73 -0.74
C ALA A 76 9.73 -1.91 -1.21
N ILE A 77 9.43 -1.99 -2.50
CA ILE A 77 8.66 -3.10 -3.09
C ILE A 77 9.37 -4.43 -2.88
N LYS A 78 10.70 -4.49 -3.10
CA LYS A 78 11.48 -5.72 -2.90
C LYS A 78 11.43 -6.18 -1.45
N VAL A 79 11.66 -5.28 -0.50
CA VAL A 79 11.62 -5.59 0.93
C VAL A 79 10.22 -6.03 1.36
N ALA A 80 9.18 -5.32 0.92
CA ALA A 80 7.80 -5.65 1.25
C ALA A 80 7.34 -6.99 0.63
N ALA A 81 7.82 -7.33 -0.58
CA ALA A 81 7.54 -8.61 -1.21
C ALA A 81 8.10 -9.79 -0.40
N ILE A 82 9.34 -9.68 0.10
CA ILE A 82 9.97 -10.69 0.96
C ILE A 82 9.18 -10.85 2.26
N ARG A 83 8.77 -9.73 2.88
CA ARG A 83 7.93 -9.77 4.10
C ARG A 83 6.58 -10.44 3.83
N ALA A 84 5.96 -10.16 2.68
CA ALA A 84 4.71 -10.79 2.28
C ALA A 84 4.89 -12.31 2.07
N ASP A 85 6.02 -12.74 1.51
CA ASP A 85 6.36 -14.18 1.41
C ASP A 85 6.48 -14.83 2.79
N HIS A 86 7.25 -14.23 3.71
CA HIS A 86 7.41 -14.77 5.07
C HIS A 86 6.10 -14.81 5.87
N ALA A 87 5.17 -13.89 5.60
CA ALA A 87 3.83 -13.89 6.18
C ALA A 87 2.83 -14.82 5.44
N GLY A 88 3.31 -15.62 4.49
CA GLY A 88 2.54 -16.64 3.78
C GLY A 88 1.57 -16.09 2.74
N LEU A 89 1.76 -14.87 2.22
CA LEU A 89 0.92 -14.33 1.15
C LEU A 89 1.18 -15.07 -0.17
N GLY A 90 0.22 -15.90 -0.56
CA GLY A 90 0.22 -16.59 -1.84
C GLY A 90 0.26 -15.64 -3.05
N ALA A 91 0.64 -16.18 -4.20
CA ALA A 91 0.81 -15.39 -5.43
C ALA A 91 -0.47 -14.64 -5.84
N ALA A 92 -1.65 -15.27 -5.69
CA ALA A 92 -2.94 -14.65 -6.01
C ALA A 92 -3.25 -13.41 -5.14
N ALA A 93 -3.00 -13.50 -3.82
CA ALA A 93 -3.19 -12.37 -2.92
C ALA A 93 -2.24 -11.23 -3.25
N ARG A 94 -0.95 -11.54 -3.49
CA ARG A 94 0.03 -10.52 -3.89
C ARG A 94 -0.31 -9.86 -5.23
N ARG A 95 -0.84 -10.61 -6.19
CA ARG A 95 -1.31 -10.04 -7.46
C ARG A 95 -2.45 -9.05 -7.22
N ALA A 96 -3.46 -9.45 -6.47
CA ALA A 96 -4.60 -8.58 -6.14
C ALA A 96 -4.18 -7.30 -5.42
N ILE A 97 -3.22 -7.39 -4.50
CA ILE A 97 -2.64 -6.22 -3.80
C ILE A 97 -1.94 -5.27 -4.78
N ARG A 98 -1.11 -5.80 -5.70
CA ARG A 98 -0.45 -4.97 -6.72
C ARG A 98 -1.46 -4.32 -7.66
N ASP A 99 -2.47 -5.04 -8.09
CA ASP A 99 -3.53 -4.51 -8.95
C ASP A 99 -4.30 -3.39 -8.24
N ALA A 100 -4.60 -3.55 -6.95
CA ALA A 100 -5.24 -2.54 -6.12
C ALA A 100 -4.37 -1.29 -5.92
N ALA A 101 -3.06 -1.47 -5.75
CA ALA A 101 -2.11 -0.37 -5.64
C ALA A 101 -1.93 0.36 -6.98
N ALA A 102 -1.86 -0.36 -8.10
CA ALA A 102 -1.69 0.21 -9.44
C ALA A 102 -2.86 1.13 -9.83
N ARG A 103 -4.10 0.77 -9.47
CA ARG A 103 -5.28 1.64 -9.66
C ARG A 103 -5.20 2.97 -8.92
N ARG A 104 -4.33 3.06 -7.91
CA ARG A 104 -4.16 4.21 -7.01
C ARG A 104 -2.73 4.73 -7.02
N ALA A 105 -1.94 4.33 -8.02
CA ALA A 105 -0.57 4.75 -8.14
C ALA A 105 -0.52 6.27 -8.19
N ILE A 106 0.35 6.85 -7.35
CA ILE A 106 0.61 8.27 -7.43
C ILE A 106 1.55 8.44 -8.62
N PRO A 107 1.23 9.30 -9.62
CA PRO A 107 2.18 9.60 -10.66
C PRO A 107 3.43 10.12 -9.98
N THR A 108 4.54 9.41 -10.16
CA THR A 108 5.80 9.69 -9.46
C THR A 108 6.26 11.08 -9.87
N ALA A 109 5.93 12.10 -9.07
CA ALA A 109 6.50 13.42 -9.18
C ALA A 109 7.92 13.39 -8.61
N CYS A 110 8.82 12.63 -9.26
CA CYS A 110 10.27 12.80 -9.23
C CYS A 110 10.93 11.80 -10.21
N ALA A 111 10.88 12.11 -11.50
CA ALA A 111 12.02 11.85 -12.37
C ALA A 111 12.83 13.16 -12.39
N ALA A 112 13.50 13.49 -11.29
CA ALA A 112 14.59 14.45 -11.36
C ALA A 112 15.74 13.74 -12.10
N PRO A 113 16.24 14.26 -13.23
CA PRO A 113 17.46 13.72 -13.82
C PRO A 113 18.59 13.93 -12.82
N ALA A 114 19.27 12.83 -12.48
CA ALA A 114 20.53 12.86 -11.76
C ALA A 114 21.56 13.68 -12.57
N GLU A 115 22.25 14.58 -11.87
CA GLU A 115 23.59 15.09 -12.15
C GLU A 115 23.85 15.86 -13.46
N ALA A 116 23.92 17.18 -13.33
CA ALA A 116 24.94 17.96 -14.03
C ALA A 116 25.67 18.84 -12.99
N ALA A 117 26.59 18.21 -12.25
CA ALA A 117 27.62 18.90 -11.50
C ALA A 117 28.61 19.56 -12.49
N THR A 118 28.27 20.73 -13.02
CA THR A 118 29.27 21.59 -13.66
C THR A 118 30.03 22.32 -12.56
N ARG A 119 31.19 21.75 -12.23
CA ARG A 119 32.27 22.35 -11.44
C ARG A 119 32.44 23.84 -11.75
N THR A 120 32.20 24.66 -10.73
CA THR A 120 32.75 26.01 -10.63
C THR A 120 34.26 25.90 -10.43
N GLY A 121 35.04 26.04 -11.50
CA GLY A 121 36.49 26.19 -11.46
C GLY A 121 36.85 27.66 -11.65
N THR A 122 36.99 28.39 -10.55
CA THR A 122 37.66 29.69 -10.49
C THR A 122 39.17 29.47 -10.53
N THR A 123 39.89 30.04 -11.50
CA THR A 123 41.28 30.46 -11.29
C THR A 123 41.57 31.75 -12.05
N ARG A 124 42.06 32.72 -11.28
CA ARG A 124 42.51 34.07 -11.62
C ARG A 124 43.94 33.98 -12.18
N HIS A 125 44.23 34.66 -13.30
CA HIS A 125 45.55 35.25 -13.57
C HIS A 125 45.43 36.43 -14.52
#